data_AF-A0A1H4RKU0-F1
#
_entry.id   AF-A0A1H4RKU0-F1
#
_cell.length_a   1.000
_cell.length_b   1.000
_cell.length_c   1.000
_cell.angle_alpha   90.00
_cell.angle_beta   90.00
_cell.angle_gamma   90.00
#
_symmetry.space_group_name_H-M   'P 1'
#
loop_
_entity.id
_entity.type
_entity.pdbx_description
1 polymer ?
#
loop_
_entity_poly.entity_id
_entity_poly.type
_entity_poly.pdbx_seq_one_letter_code
_entity_poly.pdbx_strand_id
1 'polypeptide(L)'
;MGRLPRRGAGPRAPEYLAALHTKVVEEARELQDASPDERVDELADLLEVTTALIAALGITEAEVKQAADRKRATRGGIERRIWLEHVELGGASDA
;
A
#
# COMPACT_ATOMS: atom_id res chain seq x y z
N MET A 1 -1.70 -35.16 24.66
CA MET A 1 -0.67 -34.10 24.55
C MET A 1 -0.83 -33.41 23.20
N GLY A 2 -1.69 -32.39 23.13
CA GLY A 2 -1.92 -31.61 21.91
C GLY A 2 -0.71 -30.73 21.61
N ARG A 3 -0.13 -30.87 20.43
CA ARG A 3 1.01 -30.09 19.97
C ARG A 3 0.52 -28.65 19.74
N LEU A 4 0.97 -27.70 20.55
CA LEU A 4 0.73 -26.27 20.31
C LEU A 4 1.32 -25.87 18.95
N PRO A 5 0.62 -25.04 18.14
CA PRO A 5 1.20 -24.49 16.94
C PRO A 5 2.36 -23.58 17.34
N ARG A 6 3.54 -23.85 16.77
CA ARG A 6 4.69 -22.95 16.93
C ARG A 6 4.37 -21.69 16.14
N ARG A 7 4.00 -20.60 16.83
CA ARG A 7 4.19 -19.26 16.27
C ARG A 7 5.68 -19.12 15.99
N GLY A 8 6.07 -19.28 14.73
CA GLY A 8 7.43 -18.99 14.28
C GLY A 8 7.75 -17.53 14.63
N ALA A 9 9.02 -17.25 14.93
CA ALA A 9 9.49 -15.87 15.02
C ALA A 9 9.04 -15.13 13.75
N GLY A 10 8.38 -13.99 13.93
CA GLY A 10 7.90 -13.18 12.82
C GLY A 10 9.04 -12.79 11.87
N PRO A 11 8.72 -12.37 10.64
CA PRO A 11 9.72 -11.97 9.67
C PRO A 11 10.63 -10.88 10.24
N ARG A 12 11.92 -10.93 9.91
CA ARG A 12 12.86 -9.85 10.25
C ARG A 12 12.42 -8.56 9.55
N ALA A 13 12.80 -7.39 10.05
CA ALA A 13 12.29 -6.11 9.54
C ALA A 13 12.33 -5.96 7.99
N PRO A 14 13.40 -6.37 7.27
CA PRO A 14 13.41 -6.34 5.80
C PRO A 14 12.44 -7.33 5.15
N GLU A 15 12.31 -8.53 5.71
CA GLU A 15 11.36 -9.56 5.25
C GLU A 15 9.91 -9.13 5.52
N TYR A 16 9.68 -8.40 6.61
CA TYR A 16 8.38 -7.85 6.98
C TYR A 16 7.95 -6.74 6.03
N LEU A 17 8.86 -5.81 5.72
CA LEU A 17 8.58 -4.72 4.78
C LEU A 17 8.28 -5.27 3.38
N ALA A 18 9.05 -6.25 2.91
CA ALA A 18 8.79 -6.93 1.64
C ALA A 18 7.42 -7.63 1.63
N ALA A 19 7.05 -8.30 2.73
CA ALA A 19 5.74 -8.94 2.86
C ALA A 19 4.59 -7.93 2.81
N LEU A 20 4.72 -6.76 3.46
CA LEU A 20 3.71 -5.69 3.41
C LEU A 20 3.56 -5.11 2.00
N HIS A 21 4.66 -4.94 1.27
CA HIS A 21 4.59 -4.52 -0.14
C HIS A 21 3.83 -5.53 -1.00
N THR A 22 4.11 -6.83 -0.84
CA THR A 22 3.37 -7.88 -1.52
C THR A 22 1.89 -7.83 -1.16
N LYS A 23 1.57 -7.70 0.13
CA LYS A 23 0.19 -7.70 0.62
C LYS A 23 -0.62 -6.53 0.07
N VAL A 24 -0.06 -5.32 0.00
CA VAL A 24 -0.71 -4.16 -0.64
C VAL A 24 -1.12 -4.47 -2.09
N VAL A 25 -0.30 -5.19 -2.84
CA VAL A 25 -0.62 -5.57 -4.23
C VAL A 25 -1.67 -6.66 -4.29
N GLU A 26 -1.67 -7.59 -3.33
CA GLU A 26 -2.71 -8.62 -3.18
C GLU A 26 -4.08 -7.98 -2.90
N GLU A 27 -4.22 -7.15 -1.85
CA GLU A 27 -5.51 -6.52 -1.51
C GLU A 27 -6.04 -5.63 -2.64
N ALA A 28 -5.15 -4.95 -3.37
CA ALA A 28 -5.55 -4.16 -4.52
C ALA A 28 -6.11 -5.00 -5.67
N ARG A 29 -5.64 -6.25 -5.83
CA ARG A 29 -6.17 -7.21 -6.80
C ARG A 29 -7.49 -7.81 -6.31
N GLU A 30 -7.58 -8.15 -5.03
CA GLU A 30 -8.82 -8.66 -4.42
C GLU A 30 -9.93 -7.60 -4.56
N LEU A 31 -9.66 -6.33 -4.29
CA LEU A 31 -10.57 -5.22 -4.56
C LEU A 31 -10.98 -5.09 -6.03
N GLN A 32 -10.06 -5.36 -6.97
CA GLN A 32 -10.36 -5.30 -8.40
C GLN A 32 -11.34 -6.41 -8.82
N ASP A 33 -11.23 -7.59 -8.22
CA ASP A 33 -12.04 -8.76 -8.53
C ASP A 33 -13.32 -8.85 -7.65
N ALA A 34 -13.43 -7.98 -6.63
CA ALA A 34 -14.51 -7.95 -5.66
C ALA A 34 -15.90 -7.72 -6.25
N SER A 35 -16.86 -8.54 -5.80
CA SER A 35 -18.28 -8.28 -6.00
C SER A 35 -18.73 -7.01 -5.24
N PRO A 36 -19.88 -6.41 -5.60
CA PRO A 36 -20.33 -5.17 -4.95
C PRO A 36 -20.44 -5.24 -3.42
N ASP A 37 -20.78 -6.42 -2.88
CA ASP A 37 -20.92 -6.71 -1.46
C ASP A 37 -19.58 -6.93 -0.75
N GLU A 38 -18.53 -7.34 -1.46
CA GLU A 38 -17.18 -7.54 -0.90
C GLU A 38 -16.34 -6.25 -0.89
N ARG A 39 -16.63 -5.27 -1.77
CA ARG A 39 -15.80 -4.06 -1.96
C ARG A 39 -15.46 -3.28 -0.69
N VAL A 40 -16.39 -3.22 0.27
CA VAL A 40 -16.14 -2.47 1.51
C VAL A 40 -15.09 -3.18 2.35
N ASP A 41 -15.15 -4.50 2.40
CA ASP A 41 -14.20 -5.33 3.16
C ASP A 41 -12.82 -5.29 2.48
N GLU A 42 -12.76 -5.43 1.16
CA GLU A 42 -11.49 -5.34 0.42
C GLU A 42 -10.84 -3.94 0.50
N LEU A 43 -11.65 -2.87 0.55
CA LEU A 43 -11.15 -1.52 0.83
C LEU A 43 -10.60 -1.40 2.26
N ALA A 44 -11.22 -2.08 3.23
CA ALA A 44 -10.76 -2.08 4.61
C ALA A 44 -9.43 -2.85 4.75
N ASP A 45 -9.30 -3.99 4.08
CA ASP A 45 -8.09 -4.80 4.09
C ASP A 45 -6.94 -4.03 3.41
N LEU A 46 -7.19 -3.40 2.26
CA LEU A 46 -6.22 -2.51 1.61
C LEU A 46 -5.78 -1.34 2.51
N LEU A 47 -6.71 -0.75 3.27
CA LEU A 47 -6.41 0.32 4.22
C LEU A 47 -5.56 -0.19 5.39
N GLU A 48 -5.87 -1.37 5.93
CA GLU A 48 -5.13 -1.98 7.04
C GLU A 48 -3.67 -2.23 6.64
N VAL A 49 -3.45 -2.86 5.48
CA VAL A 49 -2.09 -3.22 5.04
C VAL A 49 -1.29 -1.98 4.64
N THR A 50 -1.95 -0.95 4.09
CA THR A 50 -1.32 0.33 3.79
C THR A 50 -0.91 1.05 5.07
N THR A 51 -1.76 1.04 6.10
CA THR A 51 -1.46 1.64 7.41
C THR A 51 -0.28 0.94 8.08
N ALA A 52 -0.24 -0.40 8.03
CA ALA A 52 0.90 -1.18 8.52
C ALA A 52 2.20 -0.86 7.76
N LEU A 53 2.14 -0.69 6.43
CA LEU A 53 3.28 -0.30 5.61
C LEU A 53 3.80 1.10 5.96
N ILE A 54 2.90 2.07 6.15
CA ILE A 54 3.24 3.43 6.58
C ILE A 54 4.01 3.39 7.90
N ALA A 55 3.50 2.65 8.89
CA ALA A 55 4.15 2.48 10.18
C ALA A 55 5.51 1.78 10.06
N ALA A 56 5.63 0.73 9.26
CA ALA A 56 6.87 -0.01 9.04
C ALA A 56 7.97 0.84 8.36
N LEU A 57 7.57 1.81 7.54
CA LEU A 57 8.47 2.78 6.90
C LEU A 57 8.85 3.96 7.83
N GLY A 58 8.26 4.04 9.03
CA GLY A 58 8.49 5.17 9.95
C GLY A 58 7.85 6.48 9.48
N ILE A 59 6.82 6.40 8.64
CA ILE A 59 6.08 7.55 8.10
C ILE A 59 4.78 7.69 8.90
N THR A 60 4.20 8.89 8.92
CA THR A 60 2.86 9.13 9.48
C THR A 60 1.78 9.18 8.40
N GLU A 61 0.56 8.75 8.75
CA GLU A 61 -0.60 8.90 7.86
C GLU A 61 -0.83 10.38 7.45
N ALA A 62 -0.53 11.32 8.35
CA ALA A 62 -0.64 12.75 8.09
C ALA A 62 0.30 13.20 6.95
N GLU A 63 1.54 12.70 6.90
CA GLU A 63 2.48 13.00 5.83
C GLU A 63 2.00 12.46 4.49
N VAL A 64 1.46 11.24 4.46
CA VAL A 64 0.87 10.63 3.26
C VAL A 64 -0.34 11.43 2.79
N LYS A 65 -1.23 11.81 3.71
CA LYS A 65 -2.40 12.64 3.39
C LYS A 65 -2.00 14.00 2.83
N GLN A 66 -1.04 14.69 3.46
CA GLN A 66 -0.54 15.96 2.94
C GLN A 66 0.10 15.81 1.56
N ALA A 67 0.84 14.72 1.31
CA ALA A 67 1.38 14.44 -0.02
C ALA A 67 0.27 14.22 -1.05
N ALA A 68 -0.80 13.51 -0.69
CA ALA A 68 -1.98 13.33 -1.55
C ALA A 68 -2.69 14.66 -1.83
N ASP A 69 -2.86 15.50 -0.82
CA ASP A 69 -3.50 16.82 -0.94
C ASP A 69 -2.69 17.76 -1.84
N ARG A 70 -1.36 17.78 -1.71
CA ARG A 70 -0.45 18.52 -2.62
C ARG A 70 -0.55 18.02 -4.06
N LYS A 71 -0.60 16.70 -4.28
CA LYS A 71 -0.78 16.12 -5.62
C LYS A 71 -2.15 16.48 -6.22
N ARG A 72 -3.21 16.44 -5.41
CA ARG A 72 -4.57 16.84 -5.79
C ARG A 72 -4.65 18.31 -6.19
N ALA A 73 -3.95 19.18 -5.47
CA ALA A 73 -3.89 20.61 -5.79
C ALA A 73 -3.11 20.90 -7.07
N THR A 74 -1.95 20.24 -7.27
CA THR A 74 -1.04 20.50 -8.40
C THR A 74 -1.48 19.85 -9.70
N ARG A 75 -1.92 18.59 -9.68
CA ARG A 75 -2.28 17.82 -10.89
C ARG A 75 -3.76 17.79 -11.17
N GLY A 76 -4.59 18.23 -10.22
CA GLY A 76 -5.97 17.79 -10.16
C GLY A 76 -6.05 16.40 -9.60
N GLY A 77 -6.84 16.25 -8.54
CA GLY A 77 -7.02 14.93 -7.93
C GLY A 77 -7.53 13.91 -8.92
N ILE A 78 -7.59 12.67 -8.43
CA ILE A 78 -8.26 11.56 -9.09
C ILE A 78 -9.68 11.95 -9.55
N GLU A 79 -10.35 12.86 -8.84
CA GLU A 79 -11.67 13.42 -9.20
C GLU A 79 -11.70 14.20 -10.52
N ARG A 80 -10.56 14.73 -10.99
CA ARG A 80 -10.45 15.32 -12.34
C ARG A 80 -10.15 14.29 -13.44
N ARG A 81 -10.19 12.98 -13.12
CA ARG A 81 -9.84 11.86 -14.03
C ARG A 81 -8.43 11.96 -14.65
N ILE A 82 -7.52 12.69 -14.01
CA ILE A 82 -6.12 12.75 -14.44
C ILE A 82 -5.43 11.53 -13.83
N TRP A 83 -5.49 10.43 -14.57
CA TRP A 83 -4.63 9.26 -14.33
C TRP A 83 -3.22 9.64 -14.76
N LEU A 84 -2.25 9.51 -13.85
CA LEU A 84 -0.85 9.58 -14.25
C LEU A 84 -0.50 8.29 -14.98
N GLU A 85 -0.55 8.34 -16.30
CA GLU A 85 0.21 7.41 -17.13
C GLU A 85 1.69 7.72 -16.91
N HIS A 86 2.38 6.83 -16.19
CA HIS A 86 3.83 6.66 -16.10
C HIS A 86 4.72 7.92 -15.98
N VAL A 87 5.34 8.11 -14.80
CA VAL A 87 6.56 8.94 -14.72
C VAL A 87 7.74 8.01 -15.00
N GLU A 88 8.30 8.07 -16.22
CA GLU A 88 9.67 7.59 -16.41
C GLU A 88 10.59 8.44 -15.56
N LEU A 89 11.16 7.84 -14.52
CA LEU A 89 12.28 8.41 -13.82
C LEU A 89 13.45 8.40 -14.81
N GLY A 90 13.73 9.58 -15.36
CA GLY A 90 14.86 9.82 -16.26
C GLY A 90 16.13 9.17 -15.70
N GLY A 91 16.78 8.41 -16.58
CA GLY A 91 18.00 7.68 -16.28
C GLY A 91 19.00 8.55 -15.52
N ALA A 92 19.46 8.02 -14.40
CA ALA A 92 20.68 8.48 -13.78
C ALA A 92 21.77 8.54 -14.86
N SER A 93 22.35 9.72 -15.02
CA SER A 93 23.58 9.90 -15.77
C SER A 93 24.64 9.01 -15.15
N ASP A 94 25.13 8.04 -15.92
CA ASP A 94 26.44 7.45 -15.67
C ASP A 94 27.44 8.09 -16.63
N ALA A 95 28.52 8.59 -16.00
CA ALA A 95 29.82 8.99 -16.55
C ALA A 95 29.93 10.27 -17.40
#